data_AF-A0A9E0QHA4-F1
#
_entry.id   AF-A0A9E0QHA4-F1
#
_cell.length_a   1.000
_cell.length_b   1.000
_cell.length_c   1.000
_cell.angle_alpha   90.00
_cell.angle_beta   90.00
_cell.angle_gamma   90.00
#
_symmetry.space_group_name_H-M   'P 1'
#
loop_
_entity.id
_entity.type
_entity.pdbx_description
1 polymer ?
#
loop_
_entity_poly.entity_id
_entity_poly.type
_entity_poly.pdbx_seq_one_letter_code
_entity_poly.pdbx_strand_id
1 'polypeptide(L)'
;ARWLTPMGLFAFQEMMRRGLIFDIDHLELEIKSQVLELAEAQPKNYPLISTHGTFGGTSNNQAERILKGGGFIFPSLGNGPSLIKEIKELRTVWSKLPEPRPLFSMGFGTDTNGLSAQASPRSNIAKGKEVTYPYRLFDNEFMSKLPAMQALKPLSVRFDQPEERDDQGRGRTWSLDEDGSAHYGMMSGFVREVQLEGSAQDLQDVFNSAEGFLRTWERTEQSKEAIIKAQGPATPEGVLRAAPVSSSPLGPLRALLPLPI
;
A
#
# COMPACT_ATOMS: atom_id res chain seq x y z
N ALA A 1 -19.16 -8.68 2.82
CA ALA A 1 -19.66 -9.23 4.10
C ALA A 1 -19.07 -8.40 5.24
N ARG A 2 -19.67 -8.43 6.44
CA ARG A 2 -19.12 -7.73 7.62
C ARG A 2 -18.32 -8.66 8.56
N TRP A 3 -18.41 -9.98 8.35
CA TRP A 3 -17.67 -11.01 9.09
C TRP A 3 -17.22 -12.09 8.13
N LEU A 4 -16.13 -12.78 8.49
CA LEU A 4 -15.60 -13.91 7.76
C LEU A 4 -16.62 -15.06 7.74
N THR A 5 -16.92 -15.57 6.55
CA THR A 5 -17.80 -16.72 6.37
C THR A 5 -16.99 -18.01 6.32
N PRO A 6 -17.61 -19.19 6.54
CA PRO A 6 -16.92 -20.47 6.35
C PRO A 6 -16.29 -20.62 4.95
N MET A 7 -16.98 -20.14 3.91
CA MET A 7 -16.45 -20.14 2.54
C MET A 7 -15.27 -19.16 2.38
N GLY A 8 -15.33 -17.99 3.01
CA GLY A 8 -14.21 -17.04 3.03
C GLY A 8 -12.99 -17.62 3.75
N LEU A 9 -13.19 -18.29 4.89
CA LEU A 9 -12.12 -19.01 5.60
C LEU A 9 -11.49 -20.08 4.71
N PHE A 10 -12.31 -20.91 4.07
CA PHE A 10 -11.84 -21.91 3.11
C PHE A 10 -11.02 -21.26 1.98
N ALA A 11 -11.52 -20.17 1.39
CA ALA A 11 -10.81 -19.46 0.32
C ALA A 11 -9.45 -18.93 0.80
N PHE A 12 -9.37 -18.26 1.95
CA PHE A 12 -8.08 -17.81 2.49
C PHE A 12 -7.13 -18.98 2.77
N GLN A 13 -7.62 -20.08 3.33
CA GLN A 13 -6.79 -21.27 3.57
C GLN A 13 -6.24 -21.88 2.27
N GLU A 14 -7.05 -21.93 1.21
CA GLU A 14 -6.60 -22.36 -0.12
C GLU A 14 -5.59 -21.40 -0.75
N MET A 15 -5.75 -20.10 -0.54
CA MET A 15 -4.78 -19.10 -0.96
C MET A 15 -3.45 -19.28 -0.21
N MET A 16 -3.49 -19.54 1.10
CA MET A 16 -2.28 -19.81 1.90
C MET A 16 -1.52 -21.05 1.42
N ARG A 17 -2.25 -22.13 1.11
CA ARG A 17 -1.67 -23.36 0.55
C ARG A 17 -0.95 -23.14 -0.80
N ARG A 18 -1.32 -22.09 -1.53
CA ARG A 18 -0.78 -21.74 -2.85
C ARG A 18 0.25 -20.60 -2.82
N GLY A 19 0.51 -19.99 -1.66
CA GLY A 19 1.44 -18.86 -1.55
C GLY A 19 0.92 -17.59 -2.21
N LEU A 20 -0.41 -17.40 -2.30
CA LEU A 20 -0.96 -16.16 -2.84
C LEU A 20 -0.86 -15.03 -1.82
N ILE A 21 -0.47 -13.83 -2.27
CA ILE A 21 -0.37 -12.64 -1.41
C ILE A 21 -1.78 -12.14 -1.05
N PHE A 22 -1.96 -11.71 0.20
CA PHE A 22 -3.26 -11.26 0.72
C PHE A 22 -3.32 -9.74 0.70
N ASP A 23 -4.05 -9.19 -0.27
CA ASP A 23 -4.46 -7.79 -0.21
C ASP A 23 -5.72 -7.65 0.64
N ILE A 24 -5.65 -6.81 1.67
CA ILE A 24 -6.75 -6.55 2.60
C ILE A 24 -7.57 -5.32 2.22
N ASP A 25 -7.22 -4.62 1.15
CA ASP A 25 -8.01 -3.50 0.67
C ASP A 25 -9.45 -3.94 0.38
N HIS A 26 -10.39 -3.07 0.75
CA HIS A 26 -11.84 -3.29 0.71
C HIS A 26 -12.40 -4.36 1.66
N LEU A 27 -11.55 -5.09 2.39
CA LEU A 27 -12.05 -5.93 3.48
C LEU A 27 -12.66 -5.04 4.57
N GLU A 28 -13.75 -5.51 5.16
CA GLU A 28 -14.34 -4.87 6.32
C GLU A 28 -13.40 -5.00 7.53
N LEU A 29 -13.44 -4.02 8.43
CA LEU A 29 -12.51 -3.87 9.55
C LEU A 29 -12.40 -5.11 10.45
N GLU A 30 -13.52 -5.78 10.74
CA GLU A 30 -13.55 -7.00 11.53
C GLU A 30 -13.04 -8.21 10.74
N ILE A 31 -13.32 -8.29 9.44
CA ILE A 31 -12.71 -9.32 8.58
C ILE A 31 -11.19 -9.18 8.58
N LYS A 32 -10.63 -7.97 8.55
CA LYS A 32 -9.18 -7.75 8.67
C LYS A 32 -8.64 -8.32 9.98
N SER A 33 -9.35 -8.14 11.10
CA SER A 33 -8.97 -8.75 12.39
C SER A 33 -8.98 -10.28 12.34
N GLN A 34 -10.03 -10.89 11.76
CA GLN A 34 -10.14 -12.36 11.62
C GLN A 34 -9.05 -12.95 10.70
N VAL A 35 -8.71 -12.26 9.60
CA VAL A 35 -7.65 -12.70 8.69
C VAL A 35 -6.27 -12.51 9.31
N LEU A 36 -6.04 -11.45 10.11
CA LEU A 36 -4.81 -11.30 10.88
C LEU A 36 -4.63 -12.41 11.92
N GLU A 37 -5.69 -12.79 12.64
CA GLU A 37 -5.63 -13.93 13.57
C GLU A 37 -5.33 -15.24 12.83
N LEU A 38 -5.97 -15.46 11.68
CA LEU A 38 -5.69 -16.60 10.82
C LEU A 38 -4.22 -16.63 10.38
N ALA A 39 -3.67 -15.50 9.96
CA ALA A 39 -2.28 -15.36 9.54
C ALA A 39 -1.27 -15.61 10.67
N GLU A 40 -1.55 -15.11 11.87
CA GLU A 40 -0.71 -15.25 13.05
C GLU A 40 -0.71 -16.67 13.63
N ALA A 41 -1.78 -17.43 13.40
CA ALA A 41 -1.87 -18.83 13.83
C ALA A 41 -0.99 -19.78 13.01
N GLN A 42 -0.44 -19.34 11.89
CA GLN A 42 0.37 -20.19 11.02
C GLN A 42 1.76 -20.47 11.62
N PRO A 43 2.39 -21.63 11.31
CA PRO A 43 3.71 -21.98 11.84
C PRO A 43 4.79 -20.92 11.55
N LYS A 44 4.64 -20.22 10.43
CA LYS A 44 5.26 -18.94 10.15
C LYS A 44 4.16 -17.96 9.79
N ASN A 45 4.16 -16.79 10.40
CA ASN A 45 3.16 -15.74 10.13
C ASN A 45 2.96 -15.53 8.63
N TYR A 46 1.70 -15.51 8.18
CA TYR A 46 1.36 -15.22 6.79
C TYR A 46 1.26 -13.70 6.57
N PRO A 47 2.06 -13.07 5.70
CA PRO A 47 2.01 -11.62 5.51
C PRO A 47 0.69 -11.13 4.91
N LEU A 48 0.19 -10.00 5.39
CA LEU A 48 -0.94 -9.26 4.82
C LEU A 48 -0.44 -7.94 4.24
N ILE A 49 -1.05 -7.47 3.17
CA ILE A 49 -0.69 -6.20 2.54
C ILE A 49 -1.92 -5.34 2.29
N SER A 50 -1.72 -4.03 2.20
CA SER A 50 -2.66 -3.08 1.59
C SER A 50 -1.87 -2.34 0.52
N THR A 51 -2.34 -2.39 -0.72
CA THR A 51 -1.61 -1.83 -1.86
C THR A 51 -2.07 -0.44 -2.24
N HIS A 52 -3.28 -0.03 -1.87
CA HIS A 52 -3.90 1.19 -2.38
C HIS A 52 -4.83 1.91 -1.41
N GLY A 53 -4.50 1.99 -0.12
CA GLY A 53 -5.12 3.01 0.76
C GLY A 53 -6.04 2.50 1.86
N THR A 54 -5.88 1.25 2.27
CA THR A 54 -6.60 0.66 3.42
C THR A 54 -8.12 0.77 3.32
N PHE A 55 -8.68 0.75 2.10
CA PHE A 55 -10.12 0.89 1.88
C PHE A 55 -10.89 -0.11 2.77
N GLY A 56 -11.99 0.35 3.38
CA GLY A 56 -12.68 -0.37 4.47
C GLY A 56 -12.13 -0.09 5.88
N GLY A 57 -11.07 0.71 6.00
CA GLY A 57 -10.46 1.18 7.25
C GLY A 57 -9.45 0.20 7.85
N THR A 58 -8.36 0.72 8.44
CA THR A 58 -7.36 -0.08 9.15
C THR A 58 -7.00 0.64 10.46
N SER A 59 -7.10 -0.05 11.60
CA SER A 59 -6.74 0.53 12.90
C SER A 59 -5.23 0.55 13.13
N ASN A 60 -4.73 1.37 14.05
CA ASN A 60 -3.30 1.36 14.44
C ASN A 60 -2.84 -0.01 14.95
N ASN A 61 -3.69 -0.76 15.65
CA ASN A 61 -3.38 -2.11 16.10
C ASN A 61 -3.25 -3.08 14.92
N GLN A 62 -4.14 -2.99 13.92
CA GLN A 62 -4.03 -3.79 12.70
C GLN A 62 -2.78 -3.41 11.90
N ALA A 63 -2.47 -2.12 11.78
CA ALA A 63 -1.26 -1.65 11.12
C ALA A 63 0.01 -2.19 11.79
N GLU A 64 0.06 -2.18 13.13
CA GLU A 64 1.16 -2.77 13.90
C GLU A 64 1.31 -4.27 13.61
N ARG A 65 0.21 -5.03 13.62
CA ARG A 65 0.21 -6.48 13.34
C ARG A 65 0.65 -6.79 11.90
N ILE A 66 0.16 -6.03 10.92
CA ILE A 66 0.55 -6.15 9.51
C ILE A 66 2.05 -5.93 9.35
N LEU A 67 2.57 -4.82 9.88
CA LEU A 67 3.99 -4.49 9.77
C LEU A 67 4.85 -5.51 10.52
N LYS A 68 4.47 -5.92 11.74
CA LYS A 68 5.15 -6.96 12.53
C LYS A 68 5.17 -8.30 11.79
N GLY A 69 4.09 -8.63 11.09
CA GLY A 69 3.94 -9.83 10.28
C GLY A 69 4.79 -9.85 9.01
N GLY A 70 5.52 -8.76 8.72
CA GLY A 70 6.35 -8.61 7.54
C GLY A 70 5.55 -8.23 6.28
N GLY A 71 4.38 -7.62 6.47
CA GLY A 71 3.59 -7.01 5.41
C GLY A 71 3.90 -5.52 5.22
N PHE A 72 3.12 -4.85 4.37
CA PHE A 72 3.21 -3.40 4.13
C PHE A 72 1.83 -2.78 3.94
N ILE A 73 1.77 -1.45 4.09
CA ILE A 73 0.54 -0.66 3.91
C ILE A 73 0.90 0.52 3.04
N PHE A 74 0.42 0.51 1.81
CA PHE A 74 0.63 1.59 0.85
C PHE A 74 -0.68 2.37 0.64
N PRO A 75 -0.61 3.70 0.62
CA PRO A 75 -1.75 4.56 0.37
C PRO A 75 -2.18 4.51 -1.11
N SER A 76 -3.38 5.02 -1.37
CA SER A 76 -3.75 5.44 -2.74
C SER A 76 -2.82 6.56 -3.23
N LEU A 77 -2.75 6.76 -4.55
CA LEU A 77 -1.94 7.84 -5.13
C LEU A 77 -2.46 9.23 -4.74
N GLY A 78 -1.78 9.87 -3.78
CA GLY A 78 -1.89 11.29 -3.48
C GLY A 78 -0.82 12.13 -4.19
N ASN A 79 -0.54 13.33 -3.66
CA ASN A 79 0.62 14.13 -4.05
C ASN A 79 1.78 13.97 -3.05
N GLY A 80 2.96 14.48 -3.37
CA GLY A 80 4.18 14.33 -2.57
C GLY A 80 4.01 14.75 -1.10
N PRO A 81 3.48 15.96 -0.80
CA PRO A 81 3.20 16.37 0.58
C PRO A 81 2.28 15.41 1.35
N SER A 82 1.21 14.92 0.72
CA SER A 82 0.31 13.94 1.35
C SER A 82 1.02 12.61 1.65
N LEU A 83 1.81 12.09 0.70
CA LEU A 83 2.59 10.87 0.93
C LEU A 83 3.61 11.04 2.07
N ILE A 84 4.29 12.19 2.15
CA ILE A 84 5.23 12.48 3.25
C ILE A 84 4.52 12.46 4.60
N LYS A 85 3.28 12.93 4.68
CA LYS A 85 2.48 12.84 5.91
C LYS A 85 2.18 11.38 6.28
N GLU A 86 1.75 10.58 5.31
CA GLU A 86 1.44 9.16 5.51
C GLU A 86 2.69 8.34 5.90
N ILE A 87 3.85 8.65 5.29
CA ILE A 87 5.15 8.10 5.69
C ILE A 87 5.41 8.33 7.17
N LYS A 88 5.21 9.55 7.68
CA LYS A 88 5.45 9.90 9.08
C LYS A 88 4.51 9.16 10.03
N GLU A 89 3.24 9.06 9.65
CA GLU A 89 2.21 8.36 10.43
C GLU A 89 2.54 6.86 10.53
N LEU A 90 2.79 6.19 9.40
CA LEU A 90 3.12 4.77 9.38
C LEU A 90 4.46 4.49 10.06
N ARG A 91 5.46 5.35 9.87
CA ARG A 91 6.75 5.22 10.56
C ARG A 91 6.61 5.27 12.07
N THR A 92 5.69 6.08 12.60
CA THR A 92 5.42 6.16 14.05
C THR A 92 4.88 4.84 14.61
N VAL A 93 4.12 4.09 13.81
CA VAL A 93 3.69 2.72 14.17
C VAL A 93 4.88 1.77 14.05
N TRP A 94 5.57 1.77 12.92
CA TRP A 94 6.72 0.90 12.66
C TRP A 94 7.84 1.06 13.70
N SER A 95 8.14 2.29 14.15
CA SER A 95 9.22 2.57 15.09
C SER A 95 9.00 1.97 16.48
N LYS A 96 7.76 1.60 16.81
CA LYS A 96 7.38 0.97 18.08
C LYS A 96 7.54 -0.56 18.05
N LEU A 97 7.78 -1.14 16.88
CA LEU A 97 7.95 -2.59 16.75
C LEU A 97 9.23 -3.07 17.47
N PRO A 98 9.19 -4.26 18.09
CA PRO A 98 10.36 -4.86 18.73
C PRO A 98 11.44 -5.22 17.69
N GLU A 99 12.71 -5.20 18.11
CA GLU A 99 13.82 -5.67 17.27
C GLU A 99 13.95 -7.20 17.28
N PRO A 100 14.39 -7.84 16.17
CA PRO A 100 14.62 -7.23 14.86
C PRO A 100 13.29 -6.90 14.16
N ARG A 101 13.12 -5.66 13.68
CA ARG A 101 11.92 -5.25 12.94
C ARG A 101 12.10 -5.37 11.41
N PRO A 102 11.01 -5.56 10.65
CA PRO A 102 11.07 -5.58 9.18
C PRO A 102 11.55 -4.25 8.59
N LEU A 103 12.03 -4.30 7.34
CA LEU A 103 12.41 -3.10 6.58
C LEU A 103 11.20 -2.14 6.48
N PHE A 104 11.39 -0.88 6.84
CA PHE A 104 10.41 0.14 6.53
C PHE A 104 10.47 0.48 5.04
N SER A 105 9.33 0.42 4.39
CA SER A 105 9.18 0.76 2.98
C SER A 105 7.85 1.47 2.78
N MET A 106 7.82 2.40 1.84
CA MET A 106 6.62 3.14 1.48
C MET A 106 6.44 3.09 -0.04
N GLY A 107 5.30 2.62 -0.51
CA GLY A 107 4.90 2.72 -1.90
C GLY A 107 3.62 3.53 -2.03
N PHE A 108 2.93 3.30 -3.13
CA PHE A 108 1.61 3.87 -3.41
C PHE A 108 0.94 2.99 -4.47
N GLY A 109 -0.39 2.89 -4.41
CA GLY A 109 -1.19 2.21 -5.42
C GLY A 109 -2.08 3.21 -6.15
N THR A 110 -2.04 3.21 -7.48
CA THR A 110 -2.84 4.18 -8.24
C THR A 110 -4.31 3.83 -8.28
N ASP A 111 -4.62 2.52 -8.19
CA ASP A 111 -5.97 1.98 -8.36
C ASP A 111 -6.70 2.59 -9.57
N THR A 112 -5.94 2.86 -10.63
CA THR A 112 -6.44 3.42 -11.88
C THR A 112 -7.28 2.36 -12.58
N ASN A 113 -8.52 2.72 -12.94
CA ASN A 113 -9.61 1.83 -13.37
C ASN A 113 -10.30 1.03 -12.25
N GLY A 114 -9.89 1.16 -10.99
CA GLY A 114 -10.60 0.66 -9.80
C GLY A 114 -11.45 1.73 -9.09
N LEU A 115 -11.52 2.93 -9.67
CA LEU A 115 -12.30 4.12 -9.24
C LEU A 115 -11.71 4.92 -8.08
N SER A 116 -10.44 4.72 -7.70
CA SER A 116 -9.77 5.64 -6.76
C SER A 116 -9.54 7.02 -7.37
N ALA A 117 -9.67 8.05 -6.53
CA ALA A 117 -9.31 9.42 -6.89
C ALA A 117 -7.81 9.49 -7.15
N GLN A 118 -7.43 10.13 -8.26
CA GLN A 118 -6.02 10.39 -8.56
C GLN A 118 -5.55 11.68 -7.88
N ALA A 119 -4.24 11.85 -7.77
CA ALA A 119 -3.65 13.03 -7.17
C ALA A 119 -4.16 14.32 -7.85
N SER A 120 -4.84 15.16 -7.07
CA SER A 120 -5.21 16.50 -7.51
C SER A 120 -3.97 17.39 -7.73
N PRO A 121 -4.09 18.45 -8.54
CA PRO A 121 -3.09 19.50 -8.63
C PRO A 121 -2.61 19.99 -7.25
N ARG A 122 -1.33 20.32 -7.13
CA ARG A 122 -0.78 20.86 -5.89
C ARG A 122 -1.14 22.35 -5.78
N SER A 123 -1.80 22.72 -4.69
CA SER A 123 -2.03 24.13 -4.34
C SER A 123 -0.95 24.63 -3.39
N ASN A 124 -0.66 25.94 -3.41
CA ASN A 124 0.23 26.62 -2.46
C ASN A 124 1.67 26.07 -2.41
N ILE A 125 2.29 25.88 -3.58
CA ILE A 125 3.68 25.42 -3.68
C ILE A 125 4.63 26.54 -3.25
N ALA A 126 5.57 26.23 -2.35
CA ALA A 126 6.58 27.19 -1.93
C ALA A 126 7.58 27.46 -3.07
N LYS A 127 8.06 28.70 -3.18
CA LYS A 127 9.03 29.08 -4.20
C LYS A 127 10.26 28.17 -4.19
N GLY A 128 10.58 27.56 -5.33
CA GLY A 128 11.68 26.62 -5.52
C GLY A 128 11.33 25.14 -5.25
N LYS A 129 10.04 24.85 -4.98
CA LYS A 129 9.51 23.48 -4.80
C LYS A 129 8.58 23.03 -5.92
N GLU A 130 8.45 23.85 -6.96
CA GLU A 130 7.71 23.55 -8.17
C GLU A 130 8.41 22.43 -8.97
N VAL A 131 7.62 21.53 -9.57
CA VAL A 131 8.12 20.53 -10.51
C VAL A 131 8.43 21.23 -11.82
N THR A 132 9.72 21.47 -12.05
CA THR A 132 10.24 22.04 -13.29
C THR A 132 10.81 20.95 -14.19
N TYR A 133 10.39 20.93 -15.44
CA TYR A 133 10.86 20.01 -16.47
C TYR A 133 11.93 20.68 -17.34
N PRO A 134 12.92 19.93 -17.83
CA PRO A 134 13.23 18.53 -17.48
C PRO A 134 13.82 18.42 -16.07
N TYR A 135 13.64 17.26 -15.43
CA TYR A 135 14.38 16.91 -14.21
C TYR A 135 15.13 15.60 -14.37
N ARG A 136 16.04 15.33 -13.44
CA ARG A 136 16.78 14.07 -13.35
C ARG A 136 16.49 13.37 -12.03
N LEU A 137 16.18 12.09 -12.11
CA LEU A 137 16.21 11.20 -10.95
C LEU A 137 17.60 10.58 -10.80
N PHE A 138 17.90 10.09 -9.60
CA PHE A 138 19.18 9.46 -9.22
C PHE A 138 20.43 10.35 -9.22
N ASP A 139 20.33 11.58 -9.71
CA ASP A 139 21.40 12.57 -9.75
C ASP A 139 21.04 13.79 -8.89
N ASN A 140 21.07 13.60 -7.57
CA ASN A 140 20.72 14.65 -6.62
C ASN A 140 21.38 14.47 -5.25
N GLU A 141 21.35 15.53 -4.44
CA GLU A 141 21.98 15.60 -3.12
C GLU A 141 21.42 14.57 -2.12
N PHE A 142 20.20 14.08 -2.28
CA PHE A 142 19.69 13.02 -1.42
C PHE A 142 20.36 11.68 -1.72
N MET A 143 20.57 11.37 -3.00
CA MET A 143 21.23 10.11 -3.40
C MET A 143 22.65 10.03 -2.88
N SER A 144 23.39 11.14 -2.88
CA SER A 144 24.74 11.19 -2.31
C SER A 144 24.77 10.97 -0.79
N LYS A 145 23.62 11.05 -0.10
CA LYS A 145 23.49 10.78 1.35
C LYS A 145 23.08 9.34 1.67
N LEU A 146 22.67 8.54 0.67
CA LEU A 146 22.16 7.19 0.87
C LEU A 146 23.23 6.14 0.55
N PRO A 147 23.74 5.36 1.53
CA PRO A 147 24.82 4.38 1.30
C PRO A 147 24.49 3.33 0.22
N ALA A 148 23.24 2.86 0.18
CA ALA A 148 22.80 1.91 -0.84
C ALA A 148 22.89 2.50 -2.25
N MET A 149 22.52 3.78 -2.43
CA MET A 149 22.59 4.45 -3.72
C MET A 149 24.02 4.79 -4.12
N GLN A 150 24.88 5.15 -3.16
CA GLN A 150 26.32 5.32 -3.39
C GLN A 150 26.97 4.03 -3.88
N ALA A 151 26.57 2.87 -3.33
CA ALA A 151 27.07 1.57 -3.74
C ALA A 151 26.57 1.17 -5.14
N LEU A 152 25.28 1.42 -5.43
CA LEU A 152 24.66 1.09 -6.72
C LEU A 152 25.14 1.96 -7.87
N LYS A 153 25.54 3.21 -7.60
CA LYS A 153 25.90 4.23 -8.61
C LYS A 153 24.89 4.27 -9.77
N PRO A 154 23.59 4.46 -9.48
CA PRO A 154 22.54 4.40 -10.50
C PRO A 154 22.78 5.46 -11.58
N LEU A 155 22.43 5.10 -12.82
CA LEU A 155 22.47 6.04 -13.94
C LEU A 155 21.43 7.15 -13.72
N SER A 156 21.84 8.39 -13.95
CA SER A 156 20.95 9.55 -13.98
C SER A 156 19.92 9.39 -15.11
N VAL A 157 18.64 9.39 -14.76
CA VAL A 157 17.53 9.29 -15.74
C VAL A 157 16.86 10.64 -15.86
N ARG A 158 16.82 11.19 -17.09
CA ARG A 158 16.14 12.44 -17.42
C ARG A 158 14.67 12.16 -17.73
N PHE A 159 13.79 12.98 -17.18
CA PHE A 159 12.37 13.01 -17.50
C PHE A 159 12.05 14.39 -18.08
N ASP A 160 11.59 14.39 -19.33
CA ASP A 160 11.05 15.57 -19.99
C ASP A 160 9.58 15.78 -19.59
N GLN A 161 9.02 16.94 -19.96
CA GLN A 161 7.63 17.23 -19.67
C GLN A 161 6.72 16.22 -20.38
N PRO A 162 5.81 15.54 -19.67
CA PRO A 162 4.89 14.61 -20.29
C PRO A 162 4.05 15.31 -21.35
N GLU A 163 3.94 14.69 -22.53
CA GLU A 163 3.20 15.25 -23.65
C GLU A 163 2.57 14.15 -24.52
N GLU A 164 1.50 14.54 -25.20
CA GLU A 164 0.87 13.76 -26.26
C GLU A 164 0.82 14.63 -27.50
N ARG A 165 1.15 14.04 -28.65
CA ARG A 165 1.19 14.70 -29.95
C ARG A 165 0.57 13.78 -30.99
N ASP A 166 -0.23 14.34 -31.88
CA ASP A 166 -0.67 13.65 -33.10
C ASP A 166 0.44 13.59 -34.16
N ASP A 167 0.14 12.98 -35.30
CA ASP A 167 1.07 12.85 -36.44
C ASP A 167 1.46 14.20 -37.07
N GLN A 168 0.70 15.26 -36.79
CA GLN A 168 0.96 16.63 -37.22
C GLN A 168 1.68 17.45 -36.15
N GLY A 169 2.05 16.84 -35.02
CA GLY A 169 2.75 17.50 -33.92
C GLY A 169 1.86 18.40 -33.05
N ARG A 170 0.53 18.30 -33.15
CA ARG A 170 -0.40 19.04 -32.29
C ARG A 170 -0.71 18.22 -31.05
N GLY A 171 -0.85 18.87 -29.91
CA GLY A 171 -1.33 18.21 -28.71
C GLY A 171 -1.13 19.03 -27.44
N ARG A 172 -0.98 18.34 -26.31
CA ARG A 172 -0.94 18.95 -24.97
C ARG A 172 0.27 18.48 -24.17
N THR A 173 0.79 19.35 -23.32
CA THR A 173 1.73 19.00 -22.25
C THR A 173 1.00 18.93 -20.92
N TRP A 174 1.51 18.13 -19.99
CA TRP A 174 0.99 18.07 -18.63
C TRP A 174 1.99 18.58 -17.61
N SER A 175 1.48 19.24 -16.57
CA SER A 175 2.23 19.64 -15.38
C SER A 175 1.61 18.93 -14.18
N LEU A 176 2.43 18.25 -13.38
CA LEU A 176 1.91 17.54 -12.20
C LEU A 176 1.35 18.53 -11.17
N ASP A 177 1.96 19.71 -11.07
CA ASP A 177 1.53 20.77 -10.16
C ASP A 177 0.19 21.38 -10.56
N GLU A 178 -0.09 21.49 -11.86
CA GLU A 178 -1.30 22.17 -12.39
C GLU A 178 -2.42 21.20 -12.76
N ASP A 179 -2.07 20.02 -13.26
CA ASP A 179 -3.01 19.03 -13.79
C ASP A 179 -3.22 17.84 -12.83
N GLY A 180 -2.36 17.67 -11.83
CA GLY A 180 -2.34 16.46 -11.01
C GLY A 180 -1.88 15.23 -11.80
N SER A 181 -2.14 14.03 -11.28
CA SER A 181 -1.74 12.78 -11.96
C SER A 181 -2.74 12.38 -13.04
N ALA A 182 -2.60 12.97 -14.22
CA ALA A 182 -3.53 12.76 -15.34
C ALA A 182 -3.26 11.47 -16.14
N HIS A 183 -2.00 10.99 -16.18
CA HIS A 183 -1.64 9.74 -16.84
C HIS A 183 -0.35 9.12 -16.26
N TYR A 184 -0.10 7.84 -16.54
CA TYR A 184 1.03 7.08 -15.97
C TYR A 184 2.42 7.69 -16.21
N GLY A 185 2.60 8.45 -17.29
CA GLY A 185 3.87 9.14 -17.58
C GLY A 185 4.28 10.15 -16.50
N MET A 186 3.33 10.57 -15.66
CA MET A 186 3.54 11.55 -14.60
C MET A 186 3.98 10.93 -13.26
N MET A 187 4.02 9.59 -13.14
CA MET A 187 4.38 8.93 -11.87
C MET A 187 5.81 9.22 -11.41
N SER A 188 6.73 9.46 -12.35
CA SER A 188 8.09 9.91 -12.00
C SER A 188 8.09 11.31 -11.37
N GLY A 189 7.12 12.15 -11.75
CA GLY A 189 6.93 13.48 -11.20
C GLY A 189 6.49 13.42 -9.75
N PHE A 190 5.67 12.43 -9.39
CA PHE A 190 5.26 12.20 -7.99
C PHE A 190 6.47 11.87 -7.09
N VAL A 191 7.40 11.03 -7.56
CA VAL A 191 8.67 10.79 -6.85
C VAL A 191 9.51 12.07 -6.77
N ARG A 192 9.48 12.90 -7.81
CA ARG A 192 10.13 14.22 -7.81
C ARG A 192 9.50 15.17 -6.78
N GLU A 193 8.19 15.16 -6.57
CA GLU A 193 7.55 15.94 -5.50
C GLU A 193 8.03 15.51 -4.11
N VAL A 194 8.12 14.19 -3.86
CA VAL A 194 8.70 13.68 -2.60
C VAL A 194 10.13 14.16 -2.41
N GLN A 195 10.93 14.15 -3.48
CA GLN A 195 12.29 14.68 -3.45
C GLN A 195 12.30 16.19 -3.14
N LEU A 196 11.41 16.98 -3.73
CA LEU A 196 11.36 18.43 -3.51
C LEU A 196 10.91 18.77 -2.09
N GLU A 197 9.88 18.09 -1.59
CA GLU A 197 9.20 18.45 -0.34
C GLU A 197 9.73 17.72 0.91
N GLY A 198 10.33 16.53 0.71
CA GLY A 198 10.70 15.61 1.77
C GLY A 198 12.17 15.64 2.16
N SER A 199 12.55 14.66 2.98
CA SER A 199 13.93 14.41 3.40
C SER A 199 14.59 13.25 2.63
N ALA A 200 15.89 13.06 2.84
CA ALA A 200 16.64 11.92 2.29
C ALA A 200 16.00 10.58 2.70
N GLN A 201 15.54 10.53 3.95
CA GLN A 201 14.95 9.34 4.53
C GLN A 201 13.58 9.05 3.89
N ASP A 202 12.73 10.06 3.71
CA ASP A 202 11.41 9.88 3.07
C ASP A 202 11.57 9.31 1.66
N LEU A 203 12.54 9.84 0.91
CA LEU A 203 12.85 9.34 -0.43
C LEU A 203 13.47 7.92 -0.42
N GLN A 204 14.32 7.61 0.55
CA GLN A 204 14.85 6.25 0.73
C GLN A 204 13.73 5.24 1.01
N ASP A 205 12.74 5.61 1.80
CA ASP A 205 11.62 4.71 2.10
C ASP A 205 10.73 4.48 0.90
N VAL A 206 10.57 5.50 0.04
CA VAL A 206 9.94 5.33 -1.28
C VAL A 206 10.72 4.34 -2.15
N PHE A 207 12.06 4.44 -2.20
CA PHE A 207 12.87 3.48 -2.94
C PHE A 207 12.95 2.09 -2.32
N ASN A 208 12.70 1.96 -1.02
CA ASN A 208 12.59 0.67 -0.36
C ASN A 208 11.31 -0.09 -0.76
N SER A 209 10.33 0.54 -1.42
CA SER A 209 9.04 -0.11 -1.78
C SER A 209 9.20 -1.43 -2.52
N ALA A 210 10.07 -1.48 -3.54
CA ALA A 210 10.30 -2.70 -4.32
C ALA A 210 10.91 -3.81 -3.46
N GLU A 211 11.90 -3.49 -2.63
CA GLU A 211 12.53 -4.44 -1.71
C GLU A 211 11.55 -4.90 -0.63
N GLY A 212 10.71 -3.99 -0.12
CA GLY A 212 9.64 -4.30 0.83
C GLY A 212 8.65 -5.30 0.24
N PHE A 213 8.23 -5.11 -1.01
CA PHE A 213 7.38 -6.04 -1.73
C PHE A 213 8.04 -7.43 -1.89
N LEU A 214 9.30 -7.47 -2.33
CA LEU A 214 10.04 -8.72 -2.51
C LEU A 214 10.20 -9.49 -1.20
N ARG A 215 10.58 -8.83 -0.11
CA ARG A 215 10.68 -9.45 1.23
C ARG A 215 9.34 -9.98 1.72
N THR A 216 8.25 -9.27 1.44
CA THR A 216 6.90 -9.76 1.75
C THR A 216 6.57 -11.01 0.96
N TRP A 217 6.84 -11.03 -0.35
CA TRP A 217 6.64 -12.22 -1.19
C TRP A 217 7.47 -13.40 -0.69
N GLU A 218 8.76 -13.21 -0.42
CA GLU A 218 9.62 -14.27 0.14
C GLU A 218 9.05 -14.83 1.46
N ARG A 219 8.48 -13.98 2.31
CA ARG A 219 7.83 -14.41 3.56
C ARG A 219 6.55 -15.19 3.29
N THR A 220 5.75 -14.79 2.30
CA THR A 220 4.57 -15.54 1.86
C THR A 220 4.96 -16.95 1.40
N GLU A 221 6.00 -17.08 0.57
CA GLU A 221 6.53 -18.39 0.14
C GLU A 221 7.03 -19.21 1.34
N GLN A 222 7.76 -18.60 2.26
CA GLN A 222 8.23 -19.28 3.47
C GLN A 222 7.07 -19.75 4.37
N SER A 223 5.99 -18.97 4.47
CA SER A 223 4.79 -19.36 5.21
C SER A 223 4.07 -20.51 4.53
N LYS A 224 3.91 -20.46 3.20
CA LYS A 224 3.39 -21.57 2.39
C LYS A 224 4.16 -22.87 2.62
N GLU A 225 5.49 -22.84 2.55
CA GLU A 225 6.32 -24.04 2.82
C GLU A 225 6.14 -24.56 4.25
N ALA A 226 6.03 -23.67 5.24
CA ALA A 226 5.79 -24.05 6.63
C ALA A 226 4.40 -24.68 6.83
N ILE A 227 3.39 -24.18 6.12
CA ILE A 227 2.02 -24.70 6.10
C ILE A 227 1.98 -26.11 5.46
N ILE A 228 2.68 -26.31 4.34
CA ILE A 228 2.80 -27.64 3.69
C ILE A 228 3.46 -28.63 4.65
N LYS A 229 4.55 -28.23 5.32
CA LYS A 229 5.23 -29.06 6.32
C LYS A 229 4.33 -29.41 7.51
N ALA A 230 3.44 -28.51 7.90
CA ALA A 230 2.43 -28.73 8.95
C ALA A 230 1.20 -29.52 8.48
N GLN A 231 1.18 -29.99 7.23
CA GLN A 231 0.07 -30.73 6.60
C GLN A 231 -1.23 -29.90 6.47
N GLY A 232 -1.13 -28.57 6.45
CA GLY A 232 -2.26 -27.68 6.24
C GLY A 232 -2.20 -26.40 7.08
N PRO A 233 -3.03 -25.40 6.76
CA PRO A 233 -3.08 -24.16 7.51
C PRO A 233 -3.77 -24.38 8.86
N ALA A 234 -3.27 -23.71 9.89
CA ALA A 234 -3.91 -23.67 11.20
C ALA A 234 -5.22 -22.86 11.13
N THR A 235 -6.20 -23.23 11.95
CA THR A 235 -7.42 -22.44 12.16
C THR A 235 -7.47 -22.03 13.63
N PRO A 236 -7.32 -20.73 13.95
CA PRO A 236 -7.44 -20.29 15.33
C PRO A 236 -8.90 -20.43 15.82
N GLU A 237 -9.05 -20.73 17.10
CA GLU A 237 -10.35 -20.82 17.74
C GLU A 237 -11.07 -19.46 17.68
N GLY A 238 -12.37 -19.48 17.39
CA GLY A 238 -13.18 -18.26 17.33
C GLY A 238 -12.99 -17.39 16.08
N VAL A 239 -12.21 -17.82 15.09
CA VAL A 239 -12.00 -17.05 13.85
C VAL A 239 -13.29 -16.82 13.06
N LEU A 240 -14.28 -17.71 13.19
CA LEU A 240 -15.63 -17.57 12.59
C LEU A 240 -16.67 -17.02 13.58
N ARG A 241 -16.24 -16.20 14.55
CA ARG A 241 -17.14 -15.54 15.51
C ARG A 241 -18.29 -14.81 14.80
N ALA A 242 -19.47 -14.90 15.40
CA ALA A 242 -20.69 -14.32 14.87
C ALA A 242 -20.67 -12.78 14.98
N ALA A 243 -21.45 -12.14 14.12
CA ALA A 243 -21.73 -10.72 14.26
C ALA A 243 -22.33 -10.43 15.64
N PRO A 244 -21.95 -9.33 16.31
CA PRO A 244 -22.61 -8.89 17.52
C PRO A 244 -24.11 -8.73 17.28
N VAL A 245 -24.92 -9.21 18.22
CA VAL A 245 -26.37 -8.98 18.18
C VAL A 245 -26.59 -7.49 18.41
N SER A 246 -27.17 -6.82 17.41
CA SER A 246 -27.49 -5.40 17.50
C SER A 246 -28.43 -5.14 18.68
N SER A 247 -28.04 -4.25 19.60
CA SER A 247 -28.92 -3.71 20.64
C SER A 247 -29.91 -2.67 20.12
N SER A 248 -29.80 -2.28 18.84
CA SER A 248 -30.76 -1.38 18.21
C SER A 248 -32.16 -2.00 18.22
N PRO A 249 -33.19 -1.29 18.70
CA PRO A 249 -34.58 -1.75 18.66
C PRO A 249 -35.11 -1.93 17.22
N LEU A 250 -34.38 -1.42 16.22
CA LEU A 250 -34.69 -1.60 14.79
C LEU A 250 -34.13 -2.91 14.21
N GLY A 251 -33.39 -3.71 15.00
CA GLY A 251 -32.69 -4.89 14.52
C GLY A 251 -31.65 -4.57 13.43
N PRO A 252 -30.96 -5.57 12.85
CA PRO A 252 -30.31 -5.36 11.57
C PRO A 252 -31.41 -5.03 10.57
N LEU A 253 -31.32 -3.87 9.89
CA LEU A 253 -32.15 -3.56 8.72
C LEU A 253 -31.92 -4.64 7.67
N ARG A 254 -32.63 -5.77 7.76
CA ARG A 254 -32.86 -6.66 6.64
C ARG A 254 -33.64 -5.81 5.66
N ALA A 255 -32.99 -5.39 4.58
CA ALA A 255 -33.68 -4.77 3.47
C ALA A 255 -34.79 -5.74 3.03
N LEU A 256 -36.02 -5.45 3.46
CA LEU A 256 -37.24 -5.98 2.88
C LEU A 256 -37.39 -5.31 1.51
N LEU A 257 -36.50 -5.63 0.57
CA LEU A 257 -36.76 -5.36 -0.83
C LEU A 257 -37.66 -6.49 -1.31
N PRO A 258 -38.92 -6.22 -1.71
CA PRO A 258 -39.74 -7.24 -2.34
C PRO A 258 -39.02 -7.69 -3.62
N LEU A 259 -38.88 -9.00 -3.79
CA LEU A 259 -38.48 -9.56 -5.07
C LEU A 259 -39.51 -9.12 -6.12
N PRO A 260 -39.10 -8.53 -7.26
CA PRO A 260 -40.04 -8.24 -8.33
C PRO A 260 -40.60 -9.56 -8.88
N ILE A 261 -41.93 -9.60 -9.03
CA ILE A 261 -42.68 -10.65 -9.73
C ILE A 261 -42.43 -10.53 -11.23
#